data_AF-A0A925D995-F1
#
_entry.id   AF-A0A925D995-F1
#
_cell.length_a   1.000
_cell.length_b   1.000
_cell.length_c   1.000
_cell.angle_alpha   90.00
_cell.angle_beta   90.00
_cell.angle_gamma   90.00
#
_symmetry.space_group_name_H-M   'P 1'
#
loop_
_entity.id
_entity.type
_entity.pdbx_description
1 polymer ?
#
loop_
_entity_poly.entity_id
_entity_poly.type
_entity_poly.pdbx_seq_one_letter_code
_entity_poly.pdbx_strand_id
1 'polypeptide(L)'
;MDTITPEQLASLSPFERNRMAIPTAEWQRYIGQWVAISPDGSRIVAGDADIGCLDAKVIALGVNPEEVVFEGVPEPNSTYIWTDCFST
;
A
#
# COMPACT_ATOMS: atom_id res chain seq x y z
N MET A 1 18.36 5.86 -3.32
CA MET A 1 17.18 6.24 -2.52
C MET A 1 16.90 7.68 -2.87
N ASP A 2 16.04 7.91 -3.85
CA ASP A 2 15.68 9.26 -4.27
C ASP A 2 14.90 9.95 -3.15
N THR A 3 15.53 10.94 -2.52
CA THR A 3 14.88 11.73 -1.48
C THR A 3 13.85 12.62 -2.15
N ILE A 4 12.56 12.41 -1.83
CA ILE A 4 11.47 13.27 -2.33
C ILE A 4 11.76 14.71 -1.92
N THR A 5 11.74 15.63 -2.88
CA THR A 5 12.02 17.05 -2.60
C THR A 5 10.85 17.68 -1.85
N PRO A 6 11.08 18.78 -1.10
CA PRO A 6 10.00 19.50 -0.42
C PRO A 6 8.91 20.00 -1.38
N GLU A 7 9.28 20.30 -2.64
CA GLU A 7 8.33 20.72 -3.68
C GLU A 7 7.42 19.55 -4.11
N GLN A 8 7.98 18.34 -4.21
CA GLN A 8 7.23 17.13 -4.52
C GLN A 8 6.29 16.78 -3.37
N LEU A 9 6.77 16.89 -2.11
CA LEU A 9 5.95 16.67 -0.93
C LEU A 9 4.73 17.62 -0.86
N ALA A 10 4.89 18.88 -1.28
CA ALA A 10 3.80 19.85 -1.33
C ALA A 10 2.76 19.56 -2.43
N SER A 11 3.16 18.83 -3.47
CA SER A 11 2.27 18.40 -4.57
C SER A 11 1.51 17.10 -4.28
N LEU A 12 1.89 16.36 -3.24
CA LEU A 12 1.24 15.11 -2.87
C LEU A 12 -0.17 15.35 -2.30
N SER A 13 -1.06 14.42 -2.63
CA SER A 13 -2.38 14.31 -2.00
C SER A 13 -2.26 14.07 -0.48
N PRO A 14 -3.29 14.39 0.31
CA PRO A 14 -3.33 14.05 1.74
C PRO A 14 -3.06 12.56 2.00
N PHE A 15 -3.62 11.68 1.16
CA PHE A 15 -3.40 10.23 1.23
C PHE A 15 -1.92 9.88 1.08
N GLU A 16 -1.26 10.35 0.03
CA GLU A 16 0.15 10.03 -0.24
C GLU A 16 1.07 10.51 0.89
N ARG A 17 0.83 11.72 1.41
CA ARG A 17 1.61 12.25 2.55
C ARG A 17 1.47 11.39 3.79
N ASN A 18 0.25 10.99 4.13
CA ASN A 18 -0.01 10.15 5.30
C ASN A 18 0.59 8.75 5.10
N ARG A 19 0.43 8.18 3.91
CA ARG A 19 0.97 6.86 3.56
C ARG A 19 2.49 6.84 3.68
N MET A 20 3.17 7.88 3.20
CA MET A 20 4.62 8.02 3.34
C MET A 20 5.07 8.24 4.79
N ALA A 21 4.19 8.73 5.67
CA ALA A 21 4.46 8.89 7.08
C ALA A 21 4.30 7.60 7.89
N ILE A 22 3.71 6.55 7.33
CA ILE A 22 3.61 5.23 7.98
C ILE A 22 5.04 4.71 8.26
N PRO A 23 5.36 4.31 9.50
CA PRO A 23 6.71 3.88 9.86
C PRO A 23 7.21 2.71 9.01
N THR A 24 8.48 2.76 8.58
CA THR A 24 9.10 1.68 7.80
C THR A 24 9.01 0.31 8.50
N ALA A 25 9.09 0.28 9.83
CA ALA A 25 8.95 -0.95 10.61
C ALA A 25 7.55 -1.59 10.50
N GLU A 26 6.52 -0.80 10.18
CA GLU A 26 5.17 -1.30 9.94
C GLU A 26 5.08 -1.97 8.56
N TRP A 27 5.61 -1.31 7.52
CA TRP A 27 5.74 -1.88 6.17
C TRP A 27 6.53 -3.18 6.15
N GLN A 28 7.60 -3.27 6.94
CA GLN A 28 8.45 -4.47 7.02
C GLN A 28 7.69 -5.73 7.45
N ARG A 29 6.60 -5.61 8.22
CA ARG A 29 5.80 -6.75 8.67
C ARG A 29 5.01 -7.41 7.54
N TYR A 30 4.79 -6.67 6.46
CA TYR A 30 3.95 -7.07 5.36
C TYR A 30 4.74 -7.26 4.06
N ILE A 31 6.07 -7.31 4.12
CA ILE A 31 6.91 -7.64 2.95
C ILE A 31 6.41 -8.94 2.29
N GLY A 32 6.19 -8.90 0.99
CA GLY A 32 5.67 -10.03 0.20
C GLY A 32 4.17 -10.25 0.32
N GLN A 33 3.43 -9.35 0.98
CA GLN A 33 1.99 -9.44 1.19
C GLN A 33 1.26 -8.25 0.56
N TRP A 34 -0.04 -8.43 0.33
CA TRP A 34 -0.98 -7.34 0.12
C TRP A 34 -1.35 -6.70 1.45
N VAL A 35 -1.50 -5.39 1.45
CA VAL A 35 -1.99 -4.61 2.59
C VAL A 35 -3.19 -3.78 2.20
N ALA A 36 -4.09 -3.60 3.16
CA ALA A 36 -5.20 -2.66 3.09
C ALA A 36 -4.84 -1.42 3.89
N ILE A 37 -4.81 -0.25 3.25
CA ILE A 37 -4.47 1.04 3.84
C ILE A 37 -5.76 1.80 4.08
N SER A 38 -5.87 2.48 5.21
CA SER A 38 -7.03 3.32 5.51
C SER A 38 -7.26 4.40 4.43
N PRO A 39 -8.50 4.87 4.22
CA PRO A 39 -8.83 5.87 3.19
C PRO A 39 -8.01 7.16 3.28
N ASP A 40 -7.61 7.53 4.49
CA ASP A 40 -6.80 8.71 4.76
C ASP A 40 -5.29 8.46 4.59
N GLY A 41 -4.85 7.22 4.33
CA GLY A 41 -3.46 6.83 4.20
C GLY A 41 -2.69 6.76 5.52
N SER A 42 -3.35 6.89 6.69
CA SER A 42 -2.64 7.06 7.96
C SER A 42 -2.13 5.78 8.61
N ARG A 43 -2.66 4.61 8.22
CA ARG A 43 -2.29 3.31 8.80
C ARG A 43 -2.58 2.13 7.88
N ILE A 44 -1.91 1.00 8.16
CA ILE A 44 -2.26 -0.30 7.58
C ILE A 44 -3.35 -0.95 8.44
N VAL A 45 -4.47 -1.27 7.82
CA VAL A 45 -5.65 -1.89 8.47
C VAL A 45 -5.48 -3.40 8.59
N ALA A 46 -5.01 -4.05 7.53
CA ALA A 46 -4.81 -5.49 7.48
C ALA A 46 -3.75 -5.85 6.43
N GLY A 47 -3.23 -7.08 6.52
CA GLY A 47 -2.37 -7.68 5.50
C GLY A 47 -2.64 -9.17 5.30
N ASP A 48 -2.41 -9.63 4.07
CA ASP A 48 -2.48 -11.04 3.67
C ASP A 48 -1.64 -11.30 2.42
N ALA A 49 -1.14 -12.51 2.25
CA ALA A 49 -0.47 -12.92 1.02
C ALA A 49 -1.44 -13.02 -0.16
N ASP A 50 -2.73 -13.27 0.10
CA ASP A 50 -3.78 -13.37 -0.90
C ASP A 50 -4.75 -12.19 -0.83
N ILE A 51 -4.97 -11.52 -1.96
CA ILE A 51 -5.84 -10.33 -2.02
C ILE A 51 -7.32 -10.65 -1.73
N GLY A 52 -7.78 -11.86 -2.07
CA GLY A 52 -9.15 -12.31 -1.74
C GLY A 52 -9.36 -12.55 -0.25
N CYS A 53 -8.35 -13.14 0.41
CA CYS A 53 -8.33 -13.30 1.86
C CYS A 53 -8.23 -11.96 2.59
N LEU A 54 -7.51 -10.99 2.01
CA LEU A 54 -7.39 -9.65 2.55
C LEU A 54 -8.73 -8.91 2.56
N ASP A 55 -9.50 -8.98 1.47
CA ASP A 55 -10.85 -8.38 1.39
C ASP A 55 -11.76 -8.90 2.51
N ALA A 56 -11.82 -10.23 2.68
CA ALA A 56 -12.58 -10.86 3.76
C ALA A 56 -12.13 -10.42 5.16
N LYS A 57 -10.81 -10.24 5.37
CA LYS A 57 -10.25 -9.73 6.63
C LYS A 57 -10.67 -8.28 6.90
N VAL A 58 -10.67 -7.43 5.89
CA VAL A 58 -11.11 -6.02 6.01
C VAL A 58 -12.58 -5.96 6.42
N ILE A 59 -13.43 -6.76 5.78
CA ILE A 59 -14.85 -6.90 6.14
C ILE A 59 -15.02 -7.39 7.58
N ALA A 60 -14.25 -8.41 7.99
CA ALA A 60 -14.32 -8.96 9.34
C ALA A 60 -13.91 -7.95 10.44
N LEU A 61 -13.09 -6.95 10.08
CA LEU A 61 -12.72 -5.83 10.95
C LEU A 61 -13.78 -4.71 10.97
N GLY A 62 -14.89 -4.87 10.24
CA GLY A 62 -15.96 -3.88 10.13
C GLY A 62 -15.59 -2.68 9.27
N VAL A 63 -14.57 -2.80 8.43
CA VAL A 63 -14.14 -1.76 7.50
C VAL A 63 -14.74 -2.05 6.12
N ASN A 64 -15.19 -1.01 5.42
CA ASN A 64 -15.68 -1.15 4.05
C ASN A 64 -14.49 -1.35 3.10
N PRO A 65 -14.40 -2.49 2.38
CA PRO A 65 -13.30 -2.74 1.44
C PRO A 65 -13.25 -1.75 0.26
N GLU A 66 -14.37 -1.11 -0.09
CA GLU A 66 -14.40 -0.09 -1.14
C GLU A 66 -13.81 1.26 -0.68
N GLU A 67 -13.61 1.44 0.62
CA GLU A 67 -13.05 2.66 1.21
C GLU A 67 -11.55 2.53 1.53
N VAL A 68 -10.96 1.36 1.34
CA VAL A 68 -9.53 1.13 1.59
C VAL A 68 -8.75 1.03 0.28
N VAL A 69 -7.46 1.32 0.35
CA VAL A 69 -6.55 1.14 -0.77
C VAL A 69 -5.78 -0.17 -0.57
N PHE A 70 -5.90 -1.08 -1.54
CA PHE A 70 -5.10 -2.30 -1.56
C PHE A 70 -3.78 -2.07 -2.29
N GLU A 71 -2.69 -2.48 -1.65
CA GLU A 71 -1.34 -2.33 -2.21
C GLU A 71 -0.50 -3.57 -1.93
N GLY A 72 0.26 -4.04 -2.92
CA GLY A 72 1.25 -5.10 -2.74
C GLY A 72 2.57 -4.53 -2.23
N VAL A 73 3.09 -5.08 -1.13
CA VAL A 73 4.41 -4.71 -0.61
C VAL A 73 5.45 -5.63 -1.24
N PRO A 74 6.29 -5.14 -2.17
CA PRO A 74 7.24 -6.00 -2.86
C PRO A 74 8.30 -6.53 -1.90
N GLU A 75 8.76 -7.76 -2.14
CA GLU A 75 9.99 -8.22 -1.51
C GLU A 75 11.18 -7.39 -2.04
N PRO A 76 12.16 -7.03 -1.18
CA PRO A 76 13.28 -6.18 -1.58
C PRO A 76 14.11 -6.73 -2.75
N ASN A 77 13.97 -8.03 -3.08
CA ASN A 77 14.62 -8.68 -4.22
C ASN A 77 13.63 -9.13 -5.32
N SER A 78 12.35 -8.80 -5.19
CA SER A 78 11.33 -9.13 -6.21
C SER A 78 11.25 -7.99 -7.21
N THR A 79 11.90 -8.15 -8.37
CA THR A 79 11.63 -7.31 -9.53
C THR A 79 10.26 -7.70 -10.09
N TYR A 80 9.21 -6.99 -9.68
CA TYR A 80 7.95 -7.00 -10.42
C TYR A 80 8.19 -6.25 -11.73
N ILE A 81 8.50 -7.00 -12.79
CA ILE A 81 8.44 -6.47 -14.14
C ILE A 81 6.95 -6.32 -14.44
N TRP A 82 6.38 -5.13 -14.17
CA TRP A 82 5.13 -4.74 -14.81
C TRP A 82 5.45 -4.69 -16.30
N THR A 83 5.26 -5.82 -16.97
CA THR A 83 5.24 -5.82 -18.42
C THR A 83 3.96 -5.08 -18.74
N ASP A 84 4.09 -3.79 -19.04
CA ASP A 84 2.99 -3.01 -19.60
C ASP A 84 2.36 -3.89 -20.69
N CYS A 85 1.06 -4.19 -20.56
CA CYS A 85 0.28 -4.87 -21.59
C CYS A 85 0.08 -3.99 -22.84
N PHE A 86 1.07 -3.17 -23.19
CA PHE A 86 1.12 -2.36 -24.39
C PHE A 86 2.25 -2.87 -25.28
N SER A 87 1.92 -3.79 -26.19
CA SER A 87 2.03 -3.52 -27.62
C SER A 87 1.67 -4.75 -28.45
N THR A 88 0.55 -4.59 -29.17
CA THR A 88 0.17 -5.13 -30.49
C THR A 88 0.15 -6.63 -30.75
#